data_AF-A0A1E3NDS2-F1
#
_entry.id   AF-A0A1E3NDS2-F1
#
_cell.length_a   1.000
_cell.length_b   1.000
_cell.length_c   1.000
_cell.angle_alpha   90.00
_cell.angle_beta   90.00
_cell.angle_gamma   90.00
#
_symmetry.space_group_name_H-M   'P 1'
#
loop_
_entity.id
_entity.type
_entity.pdbx_description
1 polymer ?
#
loop_
_entity_poly.entity_id
_entity_poly.type
_entity_poly.pdbx_seq_one_letter_code
_entity_poly.pdbx_strand_id
1 'polypeptide(L)'
;MDIHNRIARLQQVMSQFALTCPRDESLKLSSSMNYPKWNSYTGMLVATQGAGLDVYFTTGDMMLPPAEPIDDTLVMQLQVALNNAIQVVLLNTVSSKV
;
A
#
# COMPACT_ATOMS: atom_id res chain seq x y z
N MET A 1 11.52 -10.69 -14.36
CA MET A 1 10.86 -11.31 -13.19
C MET A 1 9.41 -11.49 -13.57
N ASP A 2 8.88 -12.72 -13.53
CA ASP A 2 7.51 -13.06 -13.92
C ASP A 2 6.46 -12.24 -13.15
N ILE A 3 5.37 -11.84 -13.80
CA ILE A 3 4.32 -10.97 -13.24
C ILE A 3 3.55 -11.66 -12.11
N HIS A 4 3.39 -12.98 -12.18
CA HIS A 4 2.81 -13.76 -11.09
C HIS A 4 3.71 -13.73 -9.84
N ASN A 5 5.03 -13.77 -10.03
CA ASN A 5 5.98 -13.56 -8.94
C ASN A 5 5.92 -12.13 -8.38
N ARG A 6 5.55 -11.12 -9.18
CA ARG A 6 5.33 -9.74 -8.70
C ARG A 6 4.09 -9.68 -7.81
N ILE A 7 2.98 -10.29 -8.21
CA ILE A 7 1.73 -10.35 -7.43
C ILE A 7 1.95 -11.12 -6.12
N ALA A 8 2.60 -12.29 -6.18
CA ALA A 8 2.88 -13.09 -4.99
C ALA A 8 3.78 -12.33 -4.00
N ARG A 9 4.82 -11.66 -4.50
CA ARG A 9 5.71 -10.84 -3.67
C ARG A 9 4.97 -9.64 -3.07
N LEU A 10 4.06 -9.02 -3.81
CA LEU A 10 3.19 -7.96 -3.31
C LEU A 10 2.34 -8.44 -2.13
N GLN A 11 1.65 -9.58 -2.29
CA GLN A 11 0.82 -10.17 -1.22
C GLN A 11 1.65 -10.50 0.04
N GLN A 12 2.87 -10.99 -0.14
CA GLN A 12 3.77 -11.33 0.95
C GLN A 12 4.24 -10.08 1.71
N VAL A 13 4.63 -9.04 0.97
CA VAL A 13 4.99 -7.73 1.52
C VAL A 13 3.82 -7.12 2.30
N MET A 14 2.59 -7.23 1.78
CA MET A 14 1.40 -6.73 2.48
C MET A 14 1.07 -7.48 3.76
N SER A 15 1.26 -8.80 3.75
CA SER A 15 1.08 -9.62 4.95
C SER A 15 2.07 -9.23 6.05
N GLN A 16 3.32 -8.91 5.67
CA GLN A 16 4.33 -8.40 6.61
C GLN A 16 4.01 -6.98 7.07
N PHE A 17 3.55 -6.13 6.16
CA PHE A 17 3.19 -4.75 6.47
C PHE A 17 2.05 -4.65 7.49
N ALA A 18 0.99 -5.44 7.31
CA ALA A 18 -0.14 -5.50 8.26
C ALA A 18 0.30 -5.94 9.67
N LEU A 19 1.41 -6.69 9.79
CA LEU A 19 2.00 -7.07 11.07
C LEU A 19 2.89 -5.96 11.67
N THR A 20 3.56 -5.15 10.83
CA THR A 20 4.47 -4.07 11.26
C THR A 20 3.78 -2.73 11.48
N CYS A 21 2.60 -2.50 10.89
CA CYS A 21 1.81 -1.31 11.19
C CYS A 21 1.36 -1.35 12.66
N PRO A 22 1.61 -0.27 13.41
CA PRO A 22 1.42 -0.28 14.84
C PRO A 22 -0.05 -0.54 15.19
N ARG A 23 -0.29 -1.59 15.98
CA ARG A 23 -1.52 -1.70 16.80
C ARG A 23 -1.61 -0.61 17.87
N ASP A 24 -0.54 0.16 18.05
CA ASP A 24 -0.49 1.33 18.91
C ASP A 24 -1.38 2.45 18.35
N GLU A 25 -2.49 2.69 19.04
CA GLU A 25 -3.48 3.71 18.71
C GLU A 25 -2.88 5.13 18.63
N SER A 26 -1.74 5.38 19.28
CA SER A 26 -1.08 6.70 19.26
C SER A 26 -0.54 7.11 17.88
N LEU A 27 -0.30 6.12 17.00
CA LEU A 27 0.20 6.33 15.64
C LEU A 27 -0.89 6.17 14.58
N LYS A 28 -2.12 5.79 14.97
CA LYS A 28 -3.25 5.71 14.06
C LYS A 28 -3.84 7.09 13.78
N LEU A 29 -4.40 7.26 12.58
CA LEU A 29 -5.16 8.46 12.24
C LEU A 29 -6.44 8.50 13.07
N SER A 30 -6.55 9.49 13.96
CA SER A 30 -7.69 9.69 14.86
C SER A 30 -8.30 11.08 14.74
N SER A 31 -7.58 12.04 14.15
CA SER A 31 -8.04 13.41 13.91
C SER A 31 -7.35 14.02 12.68
N SER A 32 -7.85 15.15 12.20
CA SER A 32 -7.15 15.93 11.16
C SER A 32 -5.84 16.55 11.66
N MET A 33 -5.71 16.80 12.97
CA MET A 33 -4.51 17.41 13.57
C MET A 33 -3.29 16.49 13.52
N ASN A 34 -3.48 15.17 13.67
CA ASN A 34 -2.39 14.20 13.55
C ASN A 34 -2.21 13.64 12.13
N TYR A 35 -3.01 14.11 11.17
CA TYR A 35 -2.92 13.67 9.77
C TYR A 35 -1.52 13.83 9.17
N PRO A 36 -0.79 14.96 9.29
CA PRO A 36 0.53 15.10 8.67
C PRO A 36 1.54 14.10 9.22
N LYS A 37 1.49 13.82 10.53
CA LYS A 37 2.37 12.86 11.21
C LYS A 37 2.03 11.43 10.80
N TRP A 38 0.74 11.09 10.78
CA TRP A 38 0.26 9.80 10.30
C TRP A 38 0.66 9.56 8.83
N ASN A 39 0.38 10.53 7.95
CA ASN A 39 0.64 10.42 6.52
C ASN A 39 2.13 10.21 6.24
N SER A 40 3.00 10.95 6.93
CA SER A 40 4.45 10.79 6.82
C SER A 40 4.91 9.40 7.27
N TYR A 41 4.36 8.89 8.37
CA TYR A 41 4.71 7.58 8.90
C TYR A 41 4.22 6.44 8.00
N THR A 42 2.96 6.50 7.55
CA THR A 42 2.39 5.53 6.60
C THR A 42 3.16 5.54 5.30
N GLY A 43 3.46 6.72 4.72
CA GLY A 43 4.28 6.83 3.51
C GLY A 43 5.67 6.22 3.65
N MET A 44 6.35 6.48 4.78
CA MET A 44 7.65 5.88 5.08
C MET A 44 7.56 4.35 5.15
N LEU A 45 6.58 3.81 5.88
CA LEU A 45 6.40 2.36 5.97
C LEU A 45 6.12 1.77 4.59
N VAL A 46 5.22 2.37 3.80
CA VAL A 46 4.84 1.88 2.47
C VAL A 46 6.05 1.87 1.52
N ALA A 47 6.91 2.88 1.57
CA ALA A 47 8.12 2.94 0.74
C ALA A 47 9.11 1.79 1.07
N THR A 48 9.20 1.35 2.32
CA THR A 48 10.09 0.23 2.71
C THR A 48 9.64 -1.14 2.19
N GLN A 49 8.37 -1.25 1.80
CA GLN A 49 7.75 -2.51 1.41
C GLN A 49 7.95 -2.86 -0.07
N GLY A 50 8.04 -1.85 -0.93
CA GLY A 50 8.22 -2.10 -2.36
C GLY A 50 8.26 -0.82 -3.16
N ALA A 51 9.08 -0.82 -4.20
CA ALA A 51 9.20 0.31 -5.11
C ALA A 51 7.86 0.60 -5.80
N GLY A 52 7.41 1.86 -5.74
CA GLY A 52 6.21 2.35 -6.42
C GLY A 52 4.92 2.26 -5.61
N LEU A 53 4.94 1.66 -4.41
CA LEU A 53 3.78 1.63 -3.51
C LEU A 53 3.50 3.00 -2.88
N ASP A 54 4.55 3.75 -2.60
CA ASP A 54 4.50 5.13 -2.09
C ASP A 54 3.90 6.10 -3.13
N VAL A 55 4.31 5.93 -4.38
CA VAL A 55 3.77 6.71 -5.50
C VAL A 55 2.32 6.35 -5.76
N TYR A 56 1.97 5.06 -5.77
CA TYR A 56 0.58 4.62 -5.89
C TYR A 56 -0.29 5.12 -4.71
N PHE A 57 0.24 5.11 -3.49
CA PHE A 57 -0.44 5.67 -2.31
C PHE A 57 -0.68 7.17 -2.42
N THR A 58 0.27 7.91 -3.00
CA THR A 58 0.20 9.38 -3.11
C THR A 58 -0.65 9.84 -4.29
N THR A 59 -0.56 9.15 -5.43
CA THR A 59 -1.09 9.63 -6.73
C THR A 59 -2.22 8.76 -7.27
N GLY A 60 -2.35 7.52 -6.81
CA GLY A 60 -3.24 6.52 -7.41
C GLY A 60 -2.67 5.88 -8.68
N ASP A 61 -1.50 6.31 -9.15
CA ASP A 61 -0.89 5.80 -10.38
C ASP A 61 -0.03 4.57 -10.11
N MET A 62 -0.31 3.48 -10.85
CA MET A 62 0.54 2.30 -10.83
C MET A 62 1.78 2.54 -11.68
N MET A 63 2.97 2.43 -11.08
CA MET A 63 4.21 2.34 -11.84
C MET A 63 4.35 0.96 -12.48
N LEU A 64 3.63 0.72 -13.57
CA LEU A 64 3.89 -0.42 -14.43
C LEU A 64 5.11 -0.08 -15.32
N PRO A 65 6.14 -0.94 -15.38
CA PRO A 65 7.26 -0.70 -16.27
C PRO A 65 6.75 -0.69 -17.72
N PRO A 66 7.25 0.23 -18.57
CA PRO A 66 6.78 0.42 -19.94
C PRO A 66 7.19 -0.71 -20.91
N ALA A 67 7.61 -1.86 -20.39
CA ALA A 67 8.20 -2.94 -21.18
C ALA A 67 7.26 -4.14 -21.21
N GLU A 68 6.74 -4.42 -22.41
CA GLU A 68 5.82 -5.50 -22.84
C GLU A 68 4.35 -5.07 -22.98
N PRO A 69 3.63 -5.60 -23.99
CA PRO A 69 2.19 -5.39 -24.10
C PRO A 69 1.53 -6.07 -22.91
N ILE A 70 1.20 -5.27 -21.90
CA ILE A 70 0.50 -5.75 -20.72
C ILE A 70 -0.94 -5.97 -21.15
N ASP A 71 -1.41 -7.22 -21.10
CA ASP A 71 -2.82 -7.55 -21.25
C ASP A 71 -3.64 -6.71 -20.26
N ASP A 72 -4.66 -5.99 -20.75
CA ASP A 72 -5.53 -5.13 -19.94
C ASP A 72 -6.14 -5.89 -18.74
N THR A 73 -6.36 -7.20 -18.90
CA THR A 73 -6.85 -8.08 -17.84
C THR A 73 -5.85 -8.20 -16.69
N LEU A 74 -4.56 -8.25 -16.99
CA LEU A 74 -3.47 -8.37 -16.00
C LEU A 74 -3.20 -7.04 -15.29
N VAL A 75 -3.28 -5.92 -16.02
CA VAL A 75 -3.24 -4.57 -15.42
C VAL A 75 -4.34 -4.43 -14.38
N MET A 76 -5.56 -4.83 -14.75
CA MET A 76 -6.72 -4.76 -13.87
C MET A 76 -6.54 -5.64 -12.61
N GLN A 77 -6.01 -6.85 -12.76
CA GLN A 77 -5.73 -7.74 -11.61
C GLN A 77 -4.67 -7.15 -10.66
N LEU A 78 -3.59 -6.58 -11.20
CA LEU A 78 -2.57 -5.87 -10.43
C LEU A 78 -3.16 -4.66 -9.69
N GLN A 79 -4.00 -3.89 -10.37
CA GLN A 79 -4.69 -2.75 -9.77
C GLN A 79 -5.59 -3.15 -8.62
N VAL A 80 -6.38 -4.22 -8.79
CA VAL A 80 -7.24 -4.75 -7.73
C VAL A 80 -6.39 -5.22 -6.55
N ALA A 81 -5.30 -5.93 -6.79
CA ALA A 81 -4.40 -6.38 -5.73
C ALA A 81 -3.77 -5.21 -4.97
N LEU A 82 -3.35 -4.15 -5.67
CA LEU A 82 -2.77 -2.94 -5.09
C LEU A 82 -3.80 -2.08 -4.33
N ASN A 83 -5.02 -1.95 -4.84
CA ASN A 83 -6.12 -1.28 -4.15
C ASN A 83 -6.47 -2.01 -2.84
N ASN A 84 -6.61 -3.34 -2.90
CA ASN A 84 -6.88 -4.16 -1.71
C ASN A 84 -5.75 -4.03 -0.68
N ALA A 85 -4.50 -4.00 -1.16
CA ALA A 85 -3.31 -3.75 -0.35
C ALA A 85 -3.39 -2.42 0.40
N ILE A 86 -3.66 -1.31 -0.30
CA ILE A 86 -3.83 0.00 0.34
C ILE A 86 -5.00 0.01 1.33
N GLN A 87 -6.14 -0.62 1.00
CA GLN A 87 -7.25 -0.69 1.93
C GLN A 87 -6.86 -1.38 3.24
N VAL A 88 -6.10 -2.47 3.20
CA VAL A 88 -5.60 -3.15 4.40
C VAL A 88 -4.65 -2.24 5.19
N VAL A 89 -3.79 -1.48 4.51
CA VAL A 89 -2.93 -0.47 5.15
C VAL A 89 -3.77 0.57 5.88
N LEU A 90 -4.75 1.16 5.20
CA LEU A 90 -5.62 2.18 5.77
C LEU A 90 -6.44 1.64 6.95
N LEU A 91 -7.02 0.45 6.84
CA LEU A 91 -7.79 -0.16 7.92
C LEU A 91 -6.97 -0.44 9.18
N ASN A 92 -5.68 -0.78 9.04
CA ASN A 92 -4.81 -1.03 10.18
C ASN A 92 -4.17 0.24 10.75
N THR A 93 -4.15 1.33 9.99
CA THR A 93 -3.52 2.60 10.39
C THR A 93 -4.51 3.71 10.71
N VAL A 94 -5.81 3.51 10.48
CA VAL A 94 -6.89 4.42 10.87
C VAL A 94 -7.53 3.89 12.17
N SER A 95 -7.73 4.77 13.14
CA SER A 95 -8.38 4.44 14.40
C SER A 95 -9.88 4.26 14.18
N SER A 96 -10.48 3.22 14.79
CA SER A 96 -11.93 3.06 14.86
C SER A 96 -12.57 3.87 16.00
N LYS A 97 -11.76 4.39 16.92
CA LYS A 97 -12.18 5.36 17.94
C LYS A 97 -12.14 6.75 17.31
N VAL A 98 -13.30 7.17 16.80
CA VAL A 98 -13.59 8.56 16.47
C VAL A 98 -14.19 9.23 17.69
#